data_AF-A0A952N4A0-F1
#
_entry.id   AF-A0A952N4A0-F1
#
_cell.length_a   1.000
_cell.length_b   1.000
_cell.length_c   1.000
_cell.angle_alpha   90.00
_cell.angle_beta   90.00
_cell.angle_gamma   90.00
#
_symmetry.space_group_name_H-M   'P 1'
#
loop_
_entity.id
_entity.type
_entity.pdbx_description
1 polymer ?
#
loop_
_entity_poly.entity_id
_entity_poly.type
_entity_poly.pdbx_seq_one_letter_code
_entity_poly.pdbx_strand_id
1 'polypeptide(L)'
;MKNLFIVLIALISIPASAQDCDKEKLKTLPGTWLPQPSDEVHAGTPRPAAADAAGAKNVFNRIGKLFQQHYKPVGADVYNYLTHNITPGSTYGNWYIYTISNFMFYCSNGKKSRNSEGVSSSVHINPDGTLTVKFGEMPIYNERGEVNSEVTNTCGFYSLSSKECKGGNLPDLSTGYHSFESGNNYYVWITHEGKLPYRYVSRKEFLEKQVAICEANLSELNKHYSSKGWKENLEMFPQYKEKMLEDKKKHLAIFENPLDAYRQDLKKDAAWLNETAIVKQENVSGVYRFVFTTVNDGWMSVPIMPNPDYYDRNLPKWTPQFIVINIRRIDGFVPQQVRKIVDDNIDFFKSIVAN
;
A
#
# COMPACT_ATOMS: atom_id res chain seq x y z
N MET A 1 77.37 23.36 27.23
CA MET A 1 76.67 22.98 25.99
C MET A 1 75.70 21.85 26.27
N LYS A 2 74.57 22.16 26.90
CA LYS A 2 73.39 21.32 27.19
C LYS A 2 72.32 22.34 27.57
N ASN A 3 71.08 22.17 27.11
CA ASN A 3 69.92 23.03 27.40
C ASN A 3 69.61 24.15 26.39
N LEU A 4 69.54 23.85 25.09
CA LEU A 4 68.94 24.80 24.13
C LEU A 4 68.19 24.15 22.95
N PHE A 5 67.50 23.03 23.17
CA PHE A 5 66.83 22.29 22.07
C PHE A 5 65.40 21.80 22.34
N ILE A 6 64.71 22.29 23.39
CA ILE A 6 63.37 21.78 23.76
C ILE A 6 62.24 22.83 23.63
N VAL A 7 62.53 24.10 23.30
CA VAL A 7 61.49 25.16 23.32
C VAL A 7 60.88 25.46 21.95
N LEU A 8 61.38 24.90 20.84
CA LEU A 8 60.95 25.28 19.48
C LEU A 8 60.02 24.28 18.77
N ILE A 9 59.26 23.46 19.49
CA ILE A 9 58.28 22.51 18.91
C ILE A 9 56.82 22.81 19.35
N ALA A 10 56.58 23.89 20.09
CA ALA A 10 55.26 24.19 20.67
C ALA A 10 54.41 25.23 19.91
N LEU A 11 54.84 25.76 18.76
CA LEU A 11 54.18 26.93 18.13
C LEU A 11 53.75 26.78 16.66
N ILE A 12 53.72 25.56 16.12
CA ILE A 12 53.09 25.30 14.81
C ILE A 12 51.75 24.58 15.03
N SER A 13 50.87 25.20 15.80
CA SER A 13 49.43 24.90 15.75
C SER A 13 48.86 25.58 14.52
N ILE A 14 49.03 24.94 13.35
CA ILE A 14 48.24 25.30 12.16
C ILE A 14 46.79 25.11 12.59
N PRO A 15 45.93 26.16 12.54
CA PRO A 15 44.51 25.96 12.76
C PRO A 15 44.06 24.96 11.70
N ALA A 16 43.75 23.74 12.13
CA ALA A 16 43.09 22.76 11.30
C ALA A 16 41.74 23.39 10.94
N SER A 17 41.67 24.05 9.79
CA SER A 17 40.42 24.51 9.22
C SER A 17 39.49 23.32 9.23
N ALA A 18 38.43 23.39 10.04
CA ALA A 18 37.37 22.41 10.00
C ALA A 18 37.01 22.23 8.53
N GLN A 19 37.20 21.03 7.98
CA GLN A 19 36.95 20.75 6.57
C GLN A 19 35.55 21.25 6.26
N ASP A 20 35.43 22.31 5.45
CA ASP A 20 34.13 22.86 5.08
C ASP A 20 33.32 21.74 4.43
N CYS A 21 32.33 21.25 5.19
CA CYS A 21 31.46 20.22 4.71
C CYS A 21 30.52 20.83 3.67
N ASP A 22 30.82 20.56 2.41
CA ASP A 22 30.05 21.03 1.25
C ASP A 22 28.93 20.02 0.94
N LYS A 23 27.68 20.49 1.09
CA LYS A 23 26.47 19.69 0.86
C LYS A 23 26.39 19.14 -0.57
N GLU A 24 26.84 19.89 -1.58
CA GLU A 24 26.77 19.43 -2.96
C GLU A 24 27.85 18.39 -3.26
N LYS A 25 29.03 18.52 -2.65
CA LYS A 25 30.06 17.45 -2.70
C LYS A 25 29.57 16.18 -2.03
N LEU A 26 28.87 16.27 -0.89
CA LEU A 26 28.36 15.07 -0.21
C LEU A 26 27.45 14.23 -1.10
N LYS A 27 26.65 14.86 -1.97
CA LYS A 27 25.74 14.15 -2.90
C LYS A 27 26.47 13.33 -3.96
N THR A 28 27.74 13.63 -4.25
CA THR A 28 28.54 12.93 -5.27
C THR A 28 29.56 11.98 -4.67
N LEU A 29 29.73 11.98 -3.33
CA LEU A 29 30.66 11.08 -2.66
C LEU A 29 30.24 9.62 -2.85
N PRO A 30 31.16 8.73 -3.26
CA PRO A 30 30.89 7.30 -3.24
C PRO A 30 30.48 6.83 -1.85
N GLY A 31 29.43 6.02 -1.83
CA GLY A 31 28.95 5.32 -0.66
C GLY A 31 29.39 3.87 -0.63
N THR A 32 29.02 3.17 0.43
CA THR A 32 29.36 1.76 0.61
C THR A 32 28.14 0.92 0.96
N TRP A 33 28.22 -0.36 0.61
CA TRP A 33 27.32 -1.38 1.15
C TRP A 33 27.79 -1.74 2.55
N LEU A 34 26.97 -1.39 3.55
CA LEU A 34 27.19 -1.77 4.94
C LEU A 34 26.84 -3.25 5.15
N PRO A 35 27.39 -3.89 6.19
CA PRO A 35 27.03 -5.25 6.55
C PRO A 35 25.52 -5.40 6.77
N GLN A 36 24.96 -6.52 6.32
CA GLN A 36 23.56 -6.86 6.53
C GLN A 36 23.27 -7.03 8.03
N PRO A 37 22.24 -6.38 8.60
CA PRO A 37 21.76 -6.69 9.94
C PRO A 37 21.12 -8.09 9.98
N SER A 38 20.79 -8.57 11.18
CA SER A 38 20.02 -9.82 11.33
C SER A 38 18.65 -9.70 10.67
N ASP A 39 18.11 -10.83 10.21
CA ASP A 39 16.75 -10.88 9.68
C ASP A 39 15.74 -10.45 10.75
N GLU A 40 14.71 -9.74 10.31
CA GLU A 40 13.71 -9.14 11.17
C GLU A 40 12.35 -9.85 11.06
N VAL A 41 11.55 -9.72 12.11
CA VAL A 41 10.14 -10.12 12.11
C VAL A 41 9.33 -8.91 12.51
N HIS A 42 8.36 -8.54 11.68
CA HIS A 42 7.51 -7.38 11.93
C HIS A 42 6.74 -7.55 13.23
N ALA A 43 6.66 -6.47 14.01
CA ALA A 43 5.97 -6.49 15.30
C ALA A 43 4.51 -6.93 15.14
N GLY A 44 4.06 -7.86 15.99
CA GLY A 44 2.70 -8.38 15.94
C GLY A 44 2.46 -9.49 14.90
N THR A 45 3.50 -9.94 14.18
CA THR A 45 3.39 -11.09 13.26
C THR A 45 4.06 -12.35 13.83
N PRO A 46 3.56 -13.56 13.50
CA PRO A 46 4.21 -14.80 13.89
C PRO A 46 5.56 -14.97 13.18
N ARG A 47 6.48 -15.70 13.83
CA ARG A 47 7.74 -16.09 13.20
C ARG A 47 7.48 -17.15 12.11
N PRO A 48 8.19 -17.11 10.97
CA PRO A 48 8.14 -18.18 9.98
C PRO A 48 8.62 -19.51 10.55
N ALA A 49 8.15 -20.62 9.96
CA ALA A 49 8.80 -21.91 10.14
C ALA A 49 10.23 -21.88 9.58
N ALA A 50 11.14 -22.70 10.11
CA ALA A 50 12.55 -22.70 9.70
C ALA A 50 12.74 -22.92 8.18
N ALA A 51 11.96 -23.82 7.59
CA ALA A 51 11.99 -24.07 6.15
C ALA A 51 11.52 -22.84 5.33
N ASP A 52 10.49 -22.14 5.80
CA ASP A 52 10.01 -20.91 5.17
C ASP A 52 11.03 -19.77 5.29
N ALA A 53 11.66 -19.64 6.46
CA ALA A 53 12.72 -18.65 6.67
C ALA A 53 13.91 -18.90 5.73
N ALA A 54 14.36 -20.15 5.61
CA ALA A 54 15.46 -20.52 4.71
C ALA A 54 15.10 -20.29 3.24
N GLY A 55 13.88 -20.63 2.82
CA GLY A 55 13.39 -20.40 1.47
C GLY A 55 13.30 -18.91 1.13
N ALA A 56 12.73 -18.10 2.01
CA ALA A 56 12.68 -16.64 1.85
C ALA A 56 14.09 -16.03 1.82
N LYS A 57 15.02 -16.53 2.63
CA LYS A 57 16.43 -16.10 2.62
C LYS A 57 17.11 -16.37 1.28
N ASN A 58 16.82 -17.50 0.63
CA ASN A 58 17.33 -17.80 -0.70
C ASN A 58 16.84 -16.81 -1.75
N VAL A 59 15.54 -16.47 -1.72
CA VAL A 59 14.97 -15.44 -2.60
C VAL A 59 15.59 -14.07 -2.32
N PHE A 60 15.68 -13.68 -1.03
CA PHE A 60 16.35 -12.47 -0.57
C PHE A 60 17.79 -12.37 -1.11
N ASN A 61 18.57 -13.44 -1.01
CA ASN A 61 19.97 -13.45 -1.47
C ASN A 61 20.07 -13.24 -2.99
N ARG A 62 19.15 -13.81 -3.78
CA ARG A 62 19.10 -13.59 -5.25
C ARG A 62 18.83 -12.12 -5.56
N ILE A 63 17.82 -11.53 -4.93
CA ILE A 63 17.47 -10.11 -5.12
C ILE A 63 18.61 -9.21 -4.63
N GLY A 64 19.18 -9.50 -3.48
CA GLY A 64 20.32 -8.78 -2.91
C GLY A 64 21.53 -8.79 -3.83
N LYS A 65 21.85 -9.93 -4.44
CA LYS A 65 22.94 -10.04 -5.42
C LYS A 65 22.71 -9.14 -6.63
N LEU A 66 21.49 -9.10 -7.19
CA LEU A 66 21.15 -8.20 -8.29
C LEU A 66 21.47 -6.74 -7.91
N PHE A 67 20.92 -6.27 -6.79
CA PHE A 67 21.15 -4.88 -6.38
C PHE A 67 22.61 -4.61 -6.05
N GLN A 68 23.33 -5.48 -5.36
CA GLN A 68 24.75 -5.27 -5.04
C GLN A 68 25.64 -5.21 -6.30
N GLN A 69 25.30 -5.98 -7.34
CA GLN A 69 26.01 -5.97 -8.61
C GLN A 69 25.81 -4.63 -9.36
N HIS A 70 24.56 -4.18 -9.48
CA HIS A 70 24.19 -3.06 -10.34
C HIS A 70 24.11 -1.70 -9.62
N TYR A 71 23.84 -1.66 -8.33
CA TYR A 71 23.73 -0.42 -7.55
C TYR A 71 25.07 -0.07 -6.90
N LYS A 72 25.59 1.10 -7.26
CA LYS A 72 26.77 1.72 -6.66
C LYS A 72 26.30 2.92 -5.84
N PRO A 73 26.21 2.81 -4.50
CA PRO A 73 25.74 3.90 -3.67
C PRO A 73 26.55 5.18 -3.87
N VAL A 74 25.87 6.31 -3.97
CA VAL A 74 26.47 7.64 -4.09
C VAL A 74 25.66 8.59 -3.22
N GLY A 75 26.35 9.40 -2.42
CA GLY A 75 25.76 10.32 -1.45
C GLY A 75 25.14 9.66 -0.22
N ALA A 76 25.27 8.34 -0.08
CA ALA A 76 24.70 7.59 1.03
C ALA A 76 25.46 6.27 1.21
N ASP A 77 25.51 5.78 2.45
CA ASP A 77 25.77 4.35 2.69
C ASP A 77 24.46 3.57 2.63
N VAL A 78 24.53 2.27 2.38
CA VAL A 78 23.33 1.46 2.11
C VAL A 78 23.47 0.10 2.76
N TYR A 79 22.40 -0.41 3.36
CA TYR A 79 22.30 -1.84 3.63
C TYR A 79 20.99 -2.39 3.08
N ASN A 80 20.94 -3.71 2.93
CA ASN A 80 19.70 -4.42 2.70
C ASN A 80 19.36 -5.31 3.90
N TYR A 81 18.10 -5.70 4.05
CA TYR A 81 17.66 -6.62 5.10
C TYR A 81 16.35 -7.29 4.73
N LEU A 82 16.13 -8.46 5.35
CA LEU A 82 14.92 -9.27 5.19
C LEU A 82 14.01 -9.03 6.39
N THR A 83 12.76 -8.68 6.13
CA THR A 83 11.71 -8.64 7.16
C THR A 83 10.63 -9.64 6.83
N HIS A 84 10.29 -10.51 7.77
CA HIS A 84 9.09 -11.35 7.70
C HIS A 84 7.89 -10.58 8.24
N ASN A 85 6.78 -10.58 7.50
CA ASN A 85 5.56 -9.86 7.86
C ASN A 85 4.32 -10.74 7.65
N ILE A 86 4.27 -11.87 8.34
CA ILE A 86 3.28 -12.91 8.08
C ILE A 86 1.92 -12.48 8.60
N THR A 87 0.91 -12.42 7.72
CA THR A 87 -0.46 -12.18 8.13
C THR A 87 -1.08 -13.46 8.72
N PRO A 88 -1.55 -13.44 9.98
CA PRO A 88 -2.22 -14.59 10.57
C PRO A 88 -3.41 -15.04 9.72
N GLY A 89 -3.48 -16.34 9.44
CA GLY A 89 -4.55 -16.91 8.62
C GLY A 89 -4.42 -16.68 7.11
N SER A 90 -3.34 -16.03 6.62
CA SER A 90 -3.11 -15.94 5.18
C SER A 90 -2.95 -17.33 4.57
N THR A 91 -3.76 -17.59 3.54
CA THR A 91 -3.81 -18.87 2.82
C THR A 91 -2.92 -18.89 1.57
N TYR A 92 -2.39 -17.73 1.18
CA TYR A 92 -1.75 -17.54 -0.13
C TYR A 92 -0.21 -17.60 -0.08
N GLY A 93 0.39 -17.28 1.06
CA GLY A 93 1.84 -17.33 1.26
C GLY A 93 2.28 -16.53 2.48
N ASN A 94 3.55 -16.69 2.87
CA ASN A 94 4.16 -15.83 3.87
C ASN A 94 4.62 -14.55 3.19
N TRP A 95 4.13 -13.40 3.65
CA TRP A 95 4.65 -12.11 3.22
C TRP A 95 6.03 -11.86 3.84
N TYR A 96 7.00 -11.50 3.01
CA TYR A 96 8.31 -11.01 3.44
C TYR A 96 8.82 -9.90 2.51
N ILE A 97 9.79 -9.14 3.00
CA ILE A 97 10.22 -7.88 2.39
C ILE A 97 11.74 -7.87 2.29
N TYR A 98 12.26 -7.66 1.09
CA TYR A 98 13.64 -7.22 0.88
C TYR A 98 13.65 -5.69 0.89
N THR A 99 14.34 -5.08 1.84
CA THR A 99 14.43 -3.61 1.95
C THR A 99 15.85 -3.15 1.63
N ILE A 100 16.00 -2.07 0.88
CA ILE A 100 17.23 -1.29 0.71
C ILE A 100 17.03 0.01 1.48
N SER A 101 17.78 0.18 2.57
CA SER A 101 17.77 1.40 3.37
C SER A 101 18.99 2.25 3.09
N ASN A 102 18.77 3.55 2.87
CA ASN A 102 19.81 4.51 2.51
C ASN A 102 20.13 5.45 3.67
N PHE A 103 21.41 5.65 3.94
CA PHE A 103 21.96 6.48 5.02
C PHE A 103 22.65 7.69 4.40
N MET A 104 21.86 8.72 4.09
CA MET A 104 22.32 9.89 3.36
C MET A 104 23.42 10.64 4.13
N PHE A 105 24.45 11.04 3.39
CA PHE A 105 25.48 11.93 3.90
C PHE A 105 24.92 13.34 4.05
N TYR A 106 25.13 13.96 5.21
CA TYR A 106 24.80 15.36 5.43
C TYR A 106 25.86 16.06 6.27
N CYS A 107 25.83 17.39 6.28
CA CYS A 107 26.74 18.19 7.08
C CYS A 107 26.13 18.54 8.43
N SER A 108 26.80 18.17 9.51
CA SER A 108 26.46 18.53 10.88
C SER A 108 27.67 19.16 11.55
N ASN A 109 27.54 20.40 12.03
CA ASN A 109 28.63 21.14 12.68
C ASN A 109 29.93 21.17 11.85
N GLY A 110 29.79 21.40 10.53
CA GLY A 110 30.92 21.41 9.60
C GLY A 110 31.56 20.04 9.35
N LYS A 111 30.97 18.93 9.82
CA LYS A 111 31.49 17.57 9.60
C LYS A 111 30.49 16.73 8.81
N LYS A 112 31.03 15.80 8.01
CA LYS A 112 30.22 14.74 7.39
C LYS A 112 29.59 13.87 8.48
N SER A 113 28.28 13.70 8.40
CA SER A 113 27.47 12.81 9.23
C SER A 113 26.57 11.94 8.34
N ARG A 114 25.86 10.98 8.94
CA ARG A 114 24.86 10.10 8.32
C ARG A 114 23.58 10.13 9.13
N ASN A 115 22.44 10.12 8.46
CA ASN A 115 21.15 10.09 9.17
C ASN A 115 20.91 8.71 9.80
N SER A 116 19.96 8.64 10.73
CA SER A 116 19.65 7.40 11.46
C SER A 116 18.98 6.35 10.59
N GLU A 117 18.22 6.78 9.57
CA GLU A 117 17.75 6.00 8.42
C GLU A 117 17.11 6.99 7.44
N GLY A 118 17.35 6.84 6.14
CA GLY A 118 16.77 7.66 5.09
C GLY A 118 15.58 7.00 4.42
N VAL A 119 15.49 7.21 3.11
CA VAL A 119 14.43 6.68 2.26
C VAL A 119 14.74 5.24 1.92
N SER A 120 13.79 4.35 2.18
CA SER A 120 13.94 2.94 1.81
C SER A 120 13.12 2.61 0.57
N SER A 121 13.68 1.74 -0.26
CA SER A 121 12.97 1.05 -1.35
C SER A 121 12.85 -0.42 -1.00
N SER A 122 11.78 -1.08 -1.41
CA SER A 122 11.48 -2.43 -0.97
C SER A 122 10.90 -3.28 -2.08
N VAL A 123 11.20 -4.58 -2.02
CA VAL A 123 10.61 -5.64 -2.83
C VAL A 123 9.81 -6.52 -1.89
N HIS A 124 8.50 -6.44 -1.99
CA HIS A 124 7.55 -7.21 -1.19
C HIS A 124 7.20 -8.48 -1.94
N ILE A 125 7.37 -9.63 -1.28
CA ILE A 125 7.02 -10.94 -1.82
C ILE A 125 5.77 -11.44 -1.11
N ASN A 126 4.78 -11.87 -1.91
CA ASN A 126 3.46 -12.32 -1.47
C ASN A 126 2.78 -11.34 -0.49
N PRO A 127 2.79 -10.01 -0.74
CA PRO A 127 1.99 -9.10 0.09
C PRO A 127 0.50 -9.40 -0.09
N ASP A 128 -0.31 -9.09 0.92
CA ASP A 128 -1.78 -9.24 0.86
C ASP A 128 -2.48 -8.24 -0.11
N GLY A 129 -1.71 -7.56 -0.97
CA GLY A 129 -2.16 -6.47 -1.82
C GLY A 129 -1.01 -5.72 -2.48
N THR A 130 -1.31 -4.61 -3.15
CA THR A 130 -0.37 -3.78 -3.93
C THR A 130 0.38 -2.75 -3.09
N LEU A 131 0.29 -2.83 -1.75
CA LEU A 131 0.65 -1.79 -0.77
C LEU A 131 -0.23 -0.53 -0.82
N THR A 132 -0.85 -0.23 -1.96
CA THR A 132 -1.84 0.85 -2.11
C THR A 132 -3.27 0.33 -1.98
N VAL A 133 -3.50 -0.93 -2.30
CA VAL A 133 -4.81 -1.60 -2.32
C VAL A 133 -4.65 -3.01 -1.74
N LYS A 134 -5.60 -3.45 -0.91
CA LYS A 134 -5.63 -4.82 -0.38
C LYS A 134 -6.39 -5.76 -1.32
N PHE A 135 -5.98 -7.02 -1.39
CA PHE A 135 -6.71 -8.09 -2.06
C PHE A 135 -7.48 -8.90 -1.03
N GLY A 136 -8.55 -8.31 -0.52
CA GLY A 136 -9.42 -8.93 0.48
C GLY A 136 -10.89 -8.69 0.16
N GLU A 137 -11.77 -9.47 0.79
CA GLU A 137 -13.17 -9.08 0.89
C GLU A 137 -13.34 -8.07 2.03
N MET A 138 -14.18 -7.06 1.85
CA MET A 138 -14.59 -6.18 2.94
C MET A 138 -15.89 -6.71 3.57
N PRO A 139 -15.87 -7.15 4.84
CA PRO A 139 -17.06 -7.70 5.48
C PRO A 139 -18.02 -6.57 5.86
N ILE A 140 -19.32 -6.78 5.61
CA ILE A 140 -20.37 -5.80 5.94
C ILE A 140 -20.45 -5.57 7.45
N TYR A 141 -20.25 -6.62 8.24
CA TYR A 141 -20.19 -6.54 9.69
C TYR A 141 -18.76 -6.76 10.17
N ASN A 142 -18.34 -6.01 11.17
CA ASN A 142 -17.07 -6.22 11.84
C ASN A 142 -17.13 -7.42 12.80
N GLU A 143 -16.01 -7.74 13.46
CA GLU A 143 -15.91 -8.86 14.42
C GLU A 143 -16.83 -8.72 15.64
N ARG A 144 -17.37 -7.51 15.90
CA ARG A 144 -18.33 -7.24 16.97
C ARG A 144 -19.79 -7.36 16.52
N GLY A 145 -20.03 -7.69 15.25
CA GLY A 145 -21.36 -7.75 14.66
C GLY A 145 -21.97 -6.37 14.35
N GLU A 146 -21.18 -5.30 14.37
CA GLU A 146 -21.62 -3.95 14.00
C GLU A 146 -21.36 -3.71 12.52
N VAL A 147 -22.14 -2.85 11.87
CA VAL A 147 -21.88 -2.46 10.48
C VAL A 147 -20.49 -1.84 10.38
N ASN A 148 -19.68 -2.38 9.48
CA ASN A 148 -18.30 -1.96 9.28
C ASN A 148 -18.27 -0.55 8.67
N SER A 149 -17.77 0.42 9.44
CA SER A 149 -17.68 1.81 8.99
C SER A 149 -16.74 1.99 7.79
N GLU A 150 -15.75 1.11 7.62
CA GLU A 150 -14.89 1.12 6.43
C GLU A 150 -15.70 0.79 5.17
N VAL A 151 -16.64 -0.15 5.26
CA VAL A 151 -17.51 -0.57 4.14
C VAL A 151 -18.51 0.51 3.73
N THR A 152 -18.95 1.36 4.67
CA THR A 152 -19.82 2.50 4.35
C THR A 152 -19.06 3.64 3.67
N ASN A 153 -17.80 3.87 4.09
CA ASN A 153 -16.96 4.94 3.56
C ASN A 153 -16.25 4.56 2.25
N THR A 154 -16.01 3.28 2.05
CA THR A 154 -15.53 2.71 0.79
C THR A 154 -16.72 2.23 -0.03
N CYS A 155 -16.54 1.92 -1.30
CA CYS A 155 -17.63 1.41 -2.14
C CYS A 155 -18.05 -0.04 -1.80
N GLY A 156 -17.79 -0.50 -0.56
CA GLY A 156 -17.99 -1.87 -0.11
C GLY A 156 -16.92 -2.88 -0.54
N PHE A 157 -15.88 -2.39 -1.21
CA PHE A 157 -14.76 -3.17 -1.74
C PHE A 157 -13.47 -2.36 -1.67
N TYR A 158 -12.34 -3.06 -1.64
CA TYR A 158 -11.08 -2.45 -2.03
C TYR A 158 -11.14 -2.11 -3.52
N SER A 159 -10.52 -1.01 -3.91
CA SER A 159 -10.65 -0.50 -5.27
C SER A 159 -9.36 0.09 -5.79
N LEU A 160 -9.13 -0.10 -7.09
CA LEU A 160 -8.11 0.64 -7.83
C LEU A 160 -8.59 2.07 -8.05
N SER A 161 -7.65 3.01 -8.14
CA SER A 161 -7.92 4.41 -8.44
C SER A 161 -7.36 4.79 -9.80
N SER A 162 -7.47 6.07 -10.15
CA SER A 162 -6.81 6.67 -11.32
C SER A 162 -5.28 6.53 -11.30
N LYS A 163 -4.66 6.25 -10.15
CA LYS A 163 -3.22 6.00 -10.03
C LYS A 163 -2.81 4.69 -10.69
N GLU A 164 -3.54 3.61 -10.39
CA GLU A 164 -3.32 2.28 -10.96
C GLU A 164 -3.86 2.19 -12.39
N CYS A 165 -4.94 2.91 -12.71
CA CYS A 165 -5.58 2.87 -14.04
C CYS A 165 -5.03 3.96 -14.98
N LYS A 166 -3.70 4.02 -15.12
CA LYS A 166 -3.03 5.09 -15.85
C LYS A 166 -3.44 5.16 -17.32
N GLY A 167 -3.66 6.37 -17.81
CA GLY A 167 -4.00 6.62 -19.22
C GLY A 167 -5.43 6.20 -19.58
N GLY A 168 -6.32 6.08 -18.59
CA GLY A 168 -7.71 5.70 -18.81
C GLY A 168 -7.87 4.23 -19.18
N ASN A 169 -6.96 3.36 -18.71
CA ASN A 169 -7.02 1.93 -18.95
C ASN A 169 -6.89 1.18 -17.63
N LEU A 170 -7.57 0.04 -17.54
CA LEU A 170 -7.34 -0.90 -16.45
C LEU A 170 -5.91 -1.47 -16.54
N PRO A 171 -5.30 -1.91 -15.42
CA PRO A 171 -3.99 -2.54 -15.45
C PRO A 171 -3.92 -3.71 -16.44
N ASP A 172 -3.02 -3.60 -17.43
CA ASP A 172 -2.67 -4.69 -18.34
C ASP A 172 -1.50 -5.49 -17.75
N LEU A 173 -1.72 -6.78 -17.53
CA LEU A 173 -0.73 -7.74 -17.02
C LEU A 173 -0.44 -8.85 -18.02
N SER A 174 -0.75 -8.66 -19.30
CA SER A 174 -0.46 -9.63 -20.37
C SER A 174 1.03 -10.02 -20.41
N THR A 175 1.93 -9.08 -20.05
CA THR A 175 3.37 -9.29 -19.98
C THR A 175 3.89 -9.70 -18.60
N GLY A 176 2.98 -9.92 -17.63
CA GLY A 176 3.32 -10.32 -16.26
C GLY A 176 3.83 -9.18 -15.36
N TYR A 177 3.67 -7.91 -15.75
CA TYR A 177 3.95 -6.79 -14.87
C TYR A 177 3.13 -5.53 -15.17
N HIS A 178 2.96 -4.67 -14.17
CA HIS A 178 2.33 -3.36 -14.29
C HIS A 178 3.08 -2.34 -13.43
N SER A 179 3.40 -1.16 -13.98
CA SER A 179 4.14 -0.11 -13.27
C SER A 179 3.40 1.23 -13.30
N PHE A 180 3.41 1.95 -12.18
CA PHE A 180 2.77 3.26 -12.07
C PHE A 180 3.43 4.14 -11.00
N GLU A 181 3.05 5.42 -10.99
CA GLU A 181 3.53 6.41 -10.02
C GLU A 181 2.36 6.77 -9.10
N SER A 182 2.61 6.91 -7.81
CA SER A 182 1.63 7.43 -6.84
C SER A 182 2.31 8.34 -5.83
N GLY A 183 2.09 9.65 -6.01
CA GLY A 183 2.76 10.69 -5.24
C GLY A 183 4.27 10.60 -5.48
N ASN A 184 5.03 10.45 -4.40
CA ASN A 184 6.48 10.32 -4.47
C ASN A 184 6.95 8.87 -4.64
N ASN A 185 6.08 7.91 -4.94
CA ASN A 185 6.47 6.51 -5.01
C ASN A 185 6.28 5.95 -6.41
N TYR A 186 7.23 5.13 -6.85
CA TYR A 186 7.12 4.30 -8.04
C TYR A 186 6.82 2.87 -7.63
N TYR A 187 5.79 2.28 -8.22
CA TYR A 187 5.35 0.92 -7.95
C TYR A 187 5.51 0.05 -9.20
N VAL A 188 5.93 -1.20 -8.98
CA VAL A 188 5.90 -2.26 -9.99
C VAL A 188 5.25 -3.49 -9.38
N TRP A 189 4.21 -3.98 -10.01
CA TRP A 189 3.60 -5.27 -9.72
C TRP A 189 4.18 -6.28 -10.69
N ILE A 190 4.65 -7.42 -10.19
CA ILE A 190 5.09 -8.56 -11.00
C ILE A 190 4.17 -9.74 -10.67
N THR A 191 3.57 -10.32 -11.71
CA THR A 191 2.54 -11.36 -11.61
C THR A 191 2.86 -12.51 -12.56
N HIS A 192 2.09 -13.60 -12.49
CA HIS A 192 2.03 -14.54 -13.61
C HIS A 192 1.50 -13.82 -14.87
N GLU A 193 2.02 -14.17 -16.05
CA GLU A 193 1.59 -13.57 -17.31
C GLU A 193 0.09 -13.77 -17.55
N GLY A 194 -0.62 -12.69 -17.84
CA GLY A 194 -2.06 -12.70 -18.11
C GLY A 194 -2.96 -13.01 -16.90
N LYS A 195 -2.42 -13.19 -15.69
CA LYS A 195 -3.21 -13.44 -14.48
C LYS A 195 -3.12 -12.26 -13.50
N LEU A 196 -4.27 -11.88 -12.97
CA LEU A 196 -4.40 -10.87 -11.92
C LEU A 196 -4.56 -11.57 -10.55
N PRO A 197 -3.88 -11.10 -9.49
CA PRO A 197 -4.10 -11.57 -8.11
C PRO A 197 -5.46 -11.15 -7.52
N TYR A 198 -6.23 -10.40 -8.30
CA TYR A 198 -7.59 -9.98 -8.04
C TYR A 198 -8.44 -10.15 -9.29
N ARG A 199 -9.74 -10.04 -9.15
CA ARG A 199 -10.69 -9.92 -10.25
C ARG A 199 -11.46 -8.63 -10.12
N TYR A 200 -11.88 -8.09 -11.25
CA TYR A 200 -12.81 -6.97 -11.26
C TYR A 200 -14.19 -7.41 -10.78
N VAL A 201 -14.85 -6.54 -10.04
CA VAL A 201 -16.23 -6.75 -9.59
C VAL A 201 -17.17 -6.36 -10.72
N SER A 202 -18.18 -7.18 -10.99
CA SER A 202 -19.23 -6.86 -11.96
C SER A 202 -20.20 -5.80 -11.41
N ARG A 203 -20.95 -5.10 -12.28
CA ARG A 203 -22.02 -4.19 -11.83
C ARG A 203 -23.03 -4.88 -10.93
N LYS A 204 -23.38 -6.13 -11.24
CA LYS A 204 -24.28 -6.96 -10.41
C LYS A 204 -23.75 -7.13 -8.99
N GLU A 205 -22.55 -7.69 -8.85
CA GLU A 205 -21.93 -7.93 -7.54
C GLU A 205 -21.77 -6.63 -6.75
N PHE A 206 -21.43 -5.54 -7.43
CA PHE A 206 -21.33 -4.23 -6.82
C PHE A 206 -22.68 -3.77 -6.24
N LEU A 207 -23.74 -3.82 -7.04
CA LEU A 207 -25.07 -3.39 -6.62
C LEU A 207 -25.62 -4.27 -5.50
N GLU A 208 -25.44 -5.59 -5.58
CA GLU A 208 -25.85 -6.53 -4.52
C GLU A 208 -25.15 -6.20 -3.19
N LYS A 209 -23.85 -5.89 -3.22
CA LYS A 209 -23.12 -5.46 -2.03
C LYS A 209 -23.64 -4.13 -1.50
N GLN A 210 -23.88 -3.15 -2.37
CA GLN A 210 -24.43 -1.84 -1.97
C GLN A 210 -25.83 -1.96 -1.34
N VAL A 211 -26.70 -2.80 -1.89
CA VAL A 211 -28.02 -3.13 -1.31
C VAL A 211 -27.85 -3.66 0.11
N ALA A 212 -26.99 -4.68 0.30
CA ALA A 212 -26.78 -5.28 1.60
C ALA A 212 -26.19 -4.27 2.62
N ILE A 213 -25.32 -3.35 2.19
CA ILE A 213 -24.78 -2.27 3.04
C ILE A 213 -25.89 -1.31 3.47
N CYS A 214 -26.73 -0.86 2.54
CA CYS A 214 -27.85 0.03 2.86
C CYS A 214 -28.85 -0.65 3.80
N GLU A 215 -29.20 -1.91 3.56
CA GLU A 215 -30.08 -2.69 4.44
C GLU A 215 -29.51 -2.86 5.85
N ALA A 216 -28.21 -3.16 5.97
CA ALA A 216 -27.54 -3.29 7.26
C ALA A 216 -27.55 -1.96 8.05
N ASN A 217 -27.23 -0.84 7.38
CA ASN A 217 -27.28 0.49 8.00
C ASN A 217 -28.71 0.86 8.43
N LEU A 218 -29.71 0.61 7.58
CA LEU A 218 -31.12 0.86 7.92
C LEU A 218 -31.60 0.02 9.10
N SER A 219 -31.15 -1.23 9.20
CA SER A 219 -31.46 -2.09 10.35
C SER A 219 -30.94 -1.47 11.65
N GLU A 220 -29.67 -1.04 11.68
CA GLU A 220 -29.08 -0.42 12.88
C GLU A 220 -29.74 0.93 13.22
N LEU A 221 -30.04 1.77 12.23
CA LEU A 221 -30.74 3.03 12.45
C LEU A 221 -32.16 2.82 12.99
N ASN A 222 -32.90 1.86 12.44
CA ASN A 222 -34.24 1.54 12.91
C ASN A 222 -34.22 0.99 14.33
N LYS A 223 -33.22 0.16 14.69
CA LYS A 223 -32.99 -0.28 16.07
C LYS A 223 -32.71 0.89 17.01
N HIS A 224 -31.84 1.81 16.61
CA HIS A 224 -31.56 3.03 17.37
C HIS A 224 -32.82 3.89 17.58
N TYR A 225 -33.54 4.21 16.51
CA TYR A 225 -34.73 5.07 16.57
C TYR A 225 -35.97 4.40 17.18
N SER A 226 -35.95 3.08 17.36
CA SER A 226 -36.97 2.33 18.09
C SER A 226 -36.59 2.09 19.55
N SER A 227 -35.34 2.37 19.93
CA SER A 227 -34.82 2.15 21.27
C SER A 227 -35.53 2.99 22.33
N LYS A 228 -35.52 2.49 23.57
CA LYS A 228 -36.07 3.22 24.72
C LYS A 228 -35.39 4.58 24.89
N GLY A 229 -34.06 4.63 24.81
CA GLY A 229 -33.29 5.85 25.01
C GLY A 229 -33.61 6.95 23.98
N TRP A 230 -33.86 6.59 22.70
CA TRP A 230 -34.30 7.58 21.71
C TRP A 230 -35.68 8.16 22.05
N LYS A 231 -36.63 7.31 22.46
CA LYS A 231 -37.98 7.74 22.85
C LYS A 231 -37.94 8.66 24.09
N GLU A 232 -37.16 8.28 25.10
CA GLU A 232 -36.94 9.10 26.30
C GLU A 232 -36.31 10.46 25.96
N ASN A 233 -35.34 10.51 25.04
CA ASN A 233 -34.76 11.77 24.58
C ASN A 233 -35.80 12.68 23.90
N LEU A 234 -36.70 12.13 23.07
CA LEU A 234 -37.78 12.91 22.45
C LEU A 234 -38.75 13.49 23.49
N GLU A 235 -38.96 12.80 24.61
CA GLU A 235 -39.81 13.24 25.72
C GLU A 235 -39.10 14.29 26.61
N MET A 236 -37.80 14.10 26.87
CA MET A 236 -36.99 15.00 27.70
C MET A 236 -36.73 16.35 27.03
N PHE A 237 -36.70 16.39 25.69
CA PHE A 237 -36.41 17.58 24.90
C PHE A 237 -37.54 17.95 23.93
N PRO A 238 -38.75 18.25 24.44
CA PRO A 238 -39.93 18.46 23.61
C PRO A 238 -39.76 19.64 22.63
N GLN A 239 -39.00 20.68 23.01
CA GLN A 239 -38.71 21.84 22.16
C GLN A 239 -37.88 21.49 20.92
N TYR A 240 -37.16 20.37 20.92
CA TYR A 240 -36.37 19.90 19.78
C TYR A 240 -37.01 18.73 19.06
N LYS A 241 -38.18 18.26 19.50
CA LYS A 241 -38.83 17.03 19.00
C LYS A 241 -39.04 17.06 17.49
N GLU A 242 -39.55 18.16 16.94
CA GLU A 242 -39.79 18.28 15.49
C GLU A 242 -38.49 18.18 14.70
N LYS A 243 -37.47 18.94 15.11
CA LYS A 243 -36.14 18.89 14.50
C LYS A 243 -35.53 17.48 14.59
N MET A 244 -35.63 16.82 15.75
CA MET A 244 -35.12 15.44 15.92
C MET A 244 -35.84 14.43 15.02
N LEU A 245 -37.15 14.59 14.81
CA LEU A 245 -37.92 13.76 13.88
C LEU A 245 -37.57 14.05 12.41
N GLU A 246 -37.30 15.32 12.08
CA GLU A 246 -36.82 15.71 10.75
C GLU A 246 -35.41 15.15 10.49
N ASP A 247 -34.50 15.28 11.45
CA ASP A 247 -33.13 14.75 11.38
C ASP A 247 -33.16 13.21 11.27
N LYS A 248 -34.06 12.53 11.99
CA LYS A 248 -34.31 11.09 11.80
C LYS A 248 -34.70 10.76 10.36
N LYS A 249 -35.67 11.48 9.78
CA LYS A 249 -36.11 11.25 8.39
C LYS A 249 -34.96 11.47 7.41
N LYS A 250 -34.19 12.55 7.57
CA LYS A 250 -33.03 12.84 6.74
C LYS A 250 -31.97 11.74 6.84
N HIS A 251 -31.72 11.24 8.05
CA HIS A 251 -30.72 10.19 8.28
C HIS A 251 -31.13 8.86 7.64
N LEU A 252 -32.40 8.46 7.77
CA LEU A 252 -32.91 7.25 7.10
C LEU A 252 -32.84 7.39 5.57
N ALA A 253 -33.21 8.56 5.04
CA ALA A 253 -33.19 8.83 3.60
C ALA A 253 -31.79 8.70 2.95
N ILE A 254 -30.70 8.88 3.71
CA ILE A 254 -29.33 8.65 3.23
C ILE A 254 -29.14 7.21 2.74
N PHE A 255 -29.89 6.24 3.28
CA PHE A 255 -29.78 4.83 2.90
C PHE A 255 -31.02 4.32 2.14
N GLU A 256 -32.23 4.80 2.44
CA GLU A 256 -33.45 4.40 1.72
C GLU A 256 -33.39 4.79 0.24
N ASN A 257 -32.98 6.03 -0.07
CA ASN A 257 -32.96 6.52 -1.44
C ASN A 257 -31.94 5.78 -2.32
N PRO A 258 -30.67 5.59 -1.89
CA PRO A 258 -29.73 4.76 -2.67
C PRO A 258 -30.17 3.31 -2.78
N LEU A 259 -30.72 2.71 -1.73
CA LEU A 259 -31.20 1.32 -1.73
C LEU A 259 -32.23 1.08 -2.84
N ASP A 260 -33.23 1.95 -2.94
CA ASP A 260 -34.25 1.84 -3.99
C ASP A 260 -33.64 2.01 -5.38
N ALA A 261 -32.73 2.97 -5.56
CA ALA A 261 -32.04 3.17 -6.83
C ALA A 261 -31.22 1.94 -7.25
N TYR A 262 -30.45 1.36 -6.32
CA TYR A 262 -29.66 0.15 -6.58
C TYR A 262 -30.54 -1.06 -6.93
N ARG A 263 -31.69 -1.22 -6.25
CA ARG A 263 -32.68 -2.25 -6.57
C ARG A 263 -33.32 -2.07 -7.94
N GLN A 264 -33.46 -0.83 -8.43
CA GLN A 264 -33.90 -0.59 -9.81
C GLN A 264 -32.78 -0.89 -10.81
N ASP A 265 -31.54 -0.50 -10.52
CA ASP A 265 -30.38 -0.79 -11.38
C ASP A 265 -30.16 -2.31 -11.51
N LEU A 266 -30.44 -3.11 -10.47
CA LEU A 266 -30.40 -4.57 -10.49
C LEU A 266 -31.43 -5.23 -11.43
N LYS A 267 -32.43 -4.50 -11.92
CA LYS A 267 -33.42 -5.01 -12.88
C LYS A 267 -32.99 -4.81 -14.34
N LYS A 268 -31.83 -4.20 -14.57
CA LYS A 268 -31.25 -4.08 -15.92
C LYS A 268 -30.89 -5.47 -16.47
N ASP A 269 -30.65 -5.52 -17.78
CA ASP A 269 -30.36 -6.79 -18.45
C ASP A 269 -29.01 -7.37 -18.05
N ALA A 270 -28.82 -8.66 -18.33
CA ALA A 270 -27.62 -9.40 -17.96
C ALA A 270 -26.35 -8.86 -18.63
N ALA A 271 -26.44 -8.31 -19.86
CA ALA A 271 -25.25 -7.78 -20.53
C ALA A 271 -24.73 -6.56 -19.77
N TRP A 272 -25.63 -5.64 -19.41
CA TRP A 272 -25.28 -4.47 -18.60
C TRP A 272 -24.76 -4.84 -17.20
N LEU A 273 -25.39 -5.84 -16.56
CA LEU A 273 -25.05 -6.28 -15.21
C LEU A 273 -23.69 -7.01 -15.13
N ASN A 274 -23.27 -7.66 -16.22
CA ASN A 274 -22.00 -8.38 -16.30
C ASN A 274 -20.80 -7.49 -16.67
N GLU A 275 -21.03 -6.22 -17.02
CA GLU A 275 -19.93 -5.27 -17.21
C GLU A 275 -19.15 -5.05 -15.91
N THR A 276 -17.86 -4.72 -16.04
CA THR A 276 -17.03 -4.31 -14.90
C THR A 276 -17.60 -3.06 -14.24
N ALA A 277 -17.70 -3.08 -12.91
CA ALA A 277 -18.05 -1.90 -12.13
C ALA A 277 -16.88 -0.91 -12.15
N ILE A 278 -17.16 0.30 -12.63
CA ILE A 278 -16.30 1.48 -12.44
C ILE A 278 -17.23 2.53 -11.86
N VAL A 279 -16.93 3.02 -10.68
CA VAL A 279 -17.89 3.80 -9.87
C VAL A 279 -17.30 5.09 -9.36
N LYS A 280 -18.15 6.06 -9.04
CA LYS A 280 -17.80 7.26 -8.28
C LYS A 280 -18.94 7.62 -7.34
N GLN A 281 -18.65 8.40 -6.30
CA GLN A 281 -19.71 9.03 -5.51
C GLN A 281 -20.26 10.25 -6.23
N GLU A 282 -21.58 10.39 -6.24
CA GLU A 282 -22.27 11.53 -6.80
C GLU A 282 -23.46 11.92 -5.91
N ASN A 283 -23.72 13.23 -5.81
CA ASN A 283 -24.90 13.73 -5.12
C ASN A 283 -26.10 13.65 -6.07
N VAL A 284 -27.05 12.78 -5.74
CA VAL A 284 -28.28 12.60 -6.50
C VAL A 284 -29.44 12.97 -5.59
N SER A 285 -30.14 14.06 -5.90
CA SER A 285 -31.30 14.54 -5.13
C SER A 285 -31.01 14.79 -3.65
N GLY A 286 -29.82 15.30 -3.32
CA GLY A 286 -29.44 15.68 -1.96
C GLY A 286 -28.85 14.54 -1.12
N VAL A 287 -28.74 13.32 -1.67
CA VAL A 287 -28.04 12.19 -1.04
C VAL A 287 -26.86 11.74 -1.88
N TYR A 288 -25.75 11.39 -1.24
CA TYR A 288 -24.60 10.80 -1.93
C TYR A 288 -24.84 9.31 -2.16
N ARG A 289 -24.64 8.85 -3.39
CA ARG A 289 -24.61 7.42 -3.72
C ARG A 289 -23.51 7.11 -4.73
N PHE A 290 -23.16 5.84 -4.88
CA PHE A 290 -22.29 5.42 -5.96
C PHE A 290 -23.07 5.33 -7.27
N VAL A 291 -22.46 5.81 -8.35
CA VAL A 291 -22.98 5.71 -9.72
C VAL A 291 -21.91 5.09 -10.61
N PHE A 292 -22.32 4.49 -11.72
CA PHE A 292 -21.38 3.94 -12.70
C PHE A 292 -20.78 5.06 -13.57
N THR A 293 -19.47 5.00 -13.78
CA THR A 293 -18.69 5.95 -14.58
C THR A 293 -17.68 5.18 -15.45
N THR A 294 -16.69 5.87 -16.00
CA THR A 294 -15.62 5.30 -16.81
C THR A 294 -14.25 5.48 -16.15
N VAL A 295 -13.26 4.72 -16.59
CA VAL A 295 -11.86 4.84 -16.15
C VAL A 295 -11.22 6.21 -16.43
N ASN A 296 -11.85 7.03 -17.29
CA ASN A 296 -11.39 8.39 -17.58
C ASN A 296 -11.82 9.42 -16.54
N ASP A 297 -12.70 9.06 -15.61
CA ASP A 297 -13.14 9.97 -14.55
C ASP A 297 -12.09 10.03 -13.43
N GLY A 298 -11.65 11.24 -13.07
CA GLY A 298 -10.56 11.45 -12.11
C GLY A 298 -10.85 10.97 -10.69
N TRP A 299 -12.14 10.81 -10.35
CA TRP A 299 -12.62 10.37 -9.03
C TRP A 299 -13.18 8.96 -9.06
N MET A 300 -12.90 8.20 -10.12
CA MET A 300 -13.37 6.83 -10.22
C MET A 300 -12.67 5.89 -9.25
N SER A 301 -13.37 4.81 -8.94
CA SER A 301 -12.89 3.64 -8.24
C SER A 301 -13.26 2.40 -9.06
N VAL A 302 -12.33 1.46 -9.20
CA VAL A 302 -12.58 0.16 -9.82
C VAL A 302 -12.59 -0.88 -8.70
N PRO A 303 -13.77 -1.33 -8.23
CA PRO A 303 -13.87 -2.31 -7.16
C PRO A 303 -13.23 -3.63 -7.60
N ILE A 304 -12.48 -4.25 -6.70
CA ILE A 304 -11.80 -5.53 -6.92
C ILE A 304 -12.10 -6.52 -5.80
N MET A 305 -11.98 -7.80 -6.12
CA MET A 305 -12.05 -8.91 -5.18
C MET A 305 -10.84 -9.83 -5.33
N PRO A 306 -10.46 -10.60 -4.30
CA PRO A 306 -9.39 -11.60 -4.43
C PRO A 306 -9.67 -12.55 -5.59
N ASN A 307 -8.61 -12.93 -6.31
CA ASN A 307 -8.68 -14.03 -7.27
C ASN A 307 -8.23 -15.33 -6.56
N PRO A 308 -9.15 -16.21 -6.13
CA PRO A 308 -8.79 -17.40 -5.37
C PRO A 308 -7.96 -18.41 -6.16
N ASP A 309 -8.00 -18.31 -7.50
CA ASP A 309 -7.31 -19.21 -8.45
C ASP A 309 -5.93 -18.67 -8.86
N TYR A 310 -5.53 -17.49 -8.35
CA TYR A 310 -4.22 -16.92 -8.67
C TYR A 310 -3.08 -17.67 -7.98
N TYR A 311 -3.25 -17.96 -6.69
CA TYR A 311 -2.19 -18.57 -5.87
C TYR A 311 -2.28 -20.09 -5.89
N ASP A 312 -1.17 -20.75 -6.23
CA ASP A 312 -1.00 -22.18 -5.99
C ASP A 312 -0.71 -22.42 -4.49
N ARG A 313 -1.68 -23.05 -3.84
CA ARG A 313 -1.66 -23.36 -2.41
C ARG A 313 -0.82 -24.60 -2.08
N ASN A 314 -0.35 -25.33 -3.09
CA ASN A 314 0.51 -26.51 -2.92
C ASN A 314 1.99 -26.14 -2.85
N LEU A 315 2.35 -24.91 -3.25
CA LEU A 315 3.72 -24.42 -3.13
C LEU A 315 4.07 -24.13 -1.67
N PRO A 316 5.35 -24.26 -1.29
CA PRO A 316 5.83 -23.77 0.00
C PRO A 316 5.44 -22.30 0.23
N LYS A 317 5.12 -21.92 1.47
CA LYS A 317 4.62 -20.58 1.77
C LYS A 317 5.61 -19.46 1.46
N TRP A 318 6.91 -19.77 1.41
CA TRP A 318 7.96 -18.82 1.04
C TRP A 318 8.08 -18.60 -0.48
N THR A 319 7.43 -19.42 -1.32
CA THR A 319 7.58 -19.35 -2.77
C THR A 319 6.96 -18.06 -3.32
N PRO A 320 7.70 -17.24 -4.09
CA PRO A 320 7.16 -16.01 -4.68
C PRO A 320 6.07 -16.32 -5.72
N GLN A 321 4.89 -15.74 -5.55
CA GLN A 321 3.75 -15.86 -6.48
C GLN A 321 3.25 -14.47 -6.91
N PHE A 322 3.46 -13.45 -6.07
CA PHE A 322 3.18 -12.06 -6.38
C PHE A 322 4.27 -11.18 -5.80
N ILE A 323 4.79 -10.22 -6.58
CA ILE A 323 5.83 -9.30 -6.12
C ILE A 323 5.34 -7.87 -6.31
N VAL A 324 5.54 -7.04 -5.29
CA VAL A 324 5.32 -5.59 -5.36
C VAL A 324 6.61 -4.88 -5.01
N ILE A 325 7.16 -4.15 -5.98
CA ILE A 325 8.34 -3.31 -5.79
C ILE A 325 7.84 -1.89 -5.50
N ASN A 326 8.31 -1.30 -4.40
CA ASN A 326 8.05 0.08 -4.03
C ASN A 326 9.38 0.84 -3.98
N ILE A 327 9.50 1.87 -4.80
CA ILE A 327 10.66 2.75 -4.84
C ILE A 327 10.19 4.13 -4.40
N ARG A 328 10.48 4.47 -3.15
CA ARG A 328 10.16 5.79 -2.59
C ARG A 328 11.14 6.82 -3.16
N ARG A 329 10.60 7.90 -3.71
CA ARG A 329 11.36 9.08 -4.14
C ARG A 329 11.42 10.10 -3.02
N ILE A 330 12.61 10.59 -2.70
CA ILE A 330 12.82 11.93 -2.18
C ILE A 330 13.73 12.63 -3.18
N ASP A 331 13.47 13.91 -3.39
CA ASP A 331 14.14 14.81 -4.33
C ASP A 331 15.61 14.43 -4.61
N GLY A 332 15.82 13.72 -5.73
CA GLY A 332 16.95 14.02 -6.61
C GLY A 332 18.05 12.99 -6.88
N PHE A 333 18.21 11.83 -6.20
CA PHE A 333 19.39 10.99 -6.54
C PHE A 333 19.24 9.47 -6.42
N VAL A 334 19.13 8.95 -5.20
CA VAL A 334 19.16 7.49 -4.94
C VAL A 334 18.00 6.70 -5.58
N PRO A 335 16.75 7.18 -5.54
CA PRO A 335 15.59 6.44 -6.07
C PRO A 335 15.66 6.20 -7.58
N GLN A 336 16.40 7.03 -8.33
CA GLN A 336 16.49 6.91 -9.79
C GLN A 336 17.37 5.72 -10.22
N GLN A 337 18.47 5.48 -9.50
CA GLN A 337 19.34 4.33 -9.80
C GLN A 337 18.66 3.01 -9.44
N VAL A 338 18.02 2.94 -8.27
CA VAL A 338 17.25 1.75 -7.85
C VAL A 338 16.12 1.47 -8.85
N ARG A 339 15.40 2.51 -9.28
CA ARG A 339 14.39 2.38 -10.34
C ARG A 339 14.98 1.85 -11.63
N LYS A 340 16.08 2.43 -12.11
CA LYS A 340 16.72 1.98 -13.35
C LYS A 340 17.08 0.49 -13.27
N ILE A 341 17.61 0.04 -12.14
CA ILE A 341 17.92 -1.38 -11.93
C ILE A 341 16.67 -2.25 -12.02
N VAL A 342 15.56 -1.81 -11.43
CA VAL A 342 14.28 -2.53 -11.52
C VAL A 342 13.78 -2.58 -12.96
N ASP A 343 13.73 -1.43 -13.65
CA ASP A 343 13.23 -1.32 -15.02
C ASP A 343 14.10 -2.12 -16.01
N ASP A 344 15.43 -2.10 -15.85
CA ASP A 344 16.37 -2.85 -16.70
C ASP A 344 16.36 -4.37 -16.42
N ASN A 345 15.75 -4.82 -15.31
CA ASN A 345 15.80 -6.22 -14.85
C ASN A 345 14.41 -6.79 -14.52
N ILE A 346 13.34 -6.33 -15.18
CA ILE A 346 11.97 -6.85 -14.96
C ILE A 346 11.90 -8.37 -15.16
N ASP A 347 12.56 -8.90 -16.19
CA ASP A 347 12.56 -10.34 -16.47
C ASP A 347 13.22 -11.17 -15.36
N PHE A 348 14.18 -10.61 -14.64
CA PHE A 348 14.72 -11.26 -13.45
C PHE A 348 13.66 -11.41 -12.37
N PHE A 349 12.87 -10.37 -12.08
CA PHE A 349 11.81 -10.45 -11.09
C PHE A 349 10.69 -11.39 -11.54
N LYS A 350 10.32 -11.36 -12.83
CA LYS A 350 9.39 -12.34 -13.41
C LYS A 350 9.90 -13.78 -13.22
N SER A 351 11.19 -14.03 -13.45
CA SER A 351 11.80 -15.36 -13.26
C SER A 351 11.84 -15.87 -11.81
N ILE A 352 11.56 -15.00 -10.84
CA ILE A 352 11.47 -15.37 -9.42
C ILE A 352 10.06 -15.79 -9.05
N VAL A 353 9.04 -15.27 -9.74
CA VAL A 353 7.66 -15.71 -9.58
C VAL A 353 7.56 -17.16 -10.07
N ALA A 354 7.03 -18.04 -9.22
CA ALA A 354 6.79 -19.42 -9.59
C ALA A 354 5.81 -19.50 -10.77
N ASN A 355 5.99 -20.47 -11.66
CA ASN A 355 5.09 -20.69 -12.79
C ASN A 355 4.12 -21.83 -12.51
#